data_AF-A0A925H2F2-F1
#
_entry.id   AF-A0A925H2F2-F1
#
_cell.length_a   1.000
_cell.length_b   1.000
_cell.length_c   1.000
_cell.angle_alpha   90.00
_cell.angle_beta   90.00
_cell.angle_gamma   90.00
#
_symmetry.space_group_name_H-M   'P 1'
#
loop_
_entity.id
_entity.type
_entity.pdbx_description
1 polymer ?
#
loop_
_entity_poly.entity_id
_entity_poly.type
_entity_poly.pdbx_seq_one_letter_code
_entity_poly.pdbx_strand_id
1 'polypeptide(L)'
;MEPIQNNNHPSDQQIEEYAEGKLPTAQVAVISEHLFECDNCNEKYEQEAEFLVQMRSVKQAVAQEATAPETNQVPWWSKWLVAPSPWLATAVAAIALVFLVPNLTRSGTPVVAELTALRSATSVKAPADRPLNLRLDTMGVAELQQVRAEMADGSGNVVWKGPVTLKEGRWEAFVDRRMGSGQYWVRVYPVNGNETLREYSLELK
;
A
#
# COMPACT_ATOMS: atom_id res chain seq x y z
N MET A 1 10.57 26.93 -29.19
CA MET A 1 10.43 27.44 -27.80
C MET A 1 9.72 28.77 -27.85
N GLU A 2 8.42 28.77 -27.55
CA GLU A 2 7.65 30.00 -27.38
C GLU A 2 7.86 30.55 -25.96
N PRO A 3 8.03 31.87 -25.79
CA PRO A 3 8.22 32.48 -24.48
C PRO A 3 6.89 32.49 -23.69
N ILE A 4 6.97 32.07 -22.44
CA ILE A 4 5.90 32.17 -21.43
C ILE A 4 5.68 33.64 -21.08
N GLN A 5 4.49 34.16 -21.38
CA GLN A 5 4.02 35.49 -21.00
C GLN A 5 3.41 35.40 -19.58
N ASN A 6 3.76 36.32 -18.68
CA ASN A 6 3.40 36.31 -17.24
C ASN A 6 1.89 36.20 -16.88
N ASN A 7 0.99 36.25 -17.85
CA ASN A 7 -0.47 36.15 -17.66
C ASN A 7 -1.09 34.94 -18.38
N ASN A 8 -0.28 34.01 -18.89
CA ASN A 8 -0.76 32.80 -19.56
C ASN A 8 -0.26 31.57 -18.80
N HIS A 9 -1.15 30.63 -18.55
CA HIS A 9 -0.79 29.38 -17.88
C HIS A 9 0.29 28.63 -18.70
N PRO A 10 1.30 28.03 -18.04
CA PRO A 10 2.25 27.14 -18.71
C PRO A 10 1.51 26.02 -19.45
N SER A 11 2.00 25.64 -20.62
CA SER A 11 1.46 24.47 -21.32
C SER A 11 1.76 23.19 -20.54
N ASP A 12 0.98 22.13 -20.77
CA ASP A 12 1.20 20.85 -20.11
C ASP A 12 2.62 20.31 -20.41
N GLN A 13 3.12 20.51 -21.63
CA GLN A 13 4.51 20.16 -22.00
C GLN A 13 5.55 20.91 -21.15
N GLN A 14 5.33 22.19 -20.85
CA GLN A 14 6.26 22.96 -20.03
C GLN A 14 6.24 22.51 -18.57
N ILE A 15 5.08 22.09 -18.05
CA ILE A 15 4.96 21.52 -16.70
C ILE A 15 5.71 20.19 -16.62
N GLU A 16 5.58 19.33 -17.64
CA GLU A 16 6.32 18.06 -17.73
C GLU A 16 7.84 18.31 -17.79
N GLU A 17 8.31 19.18 -18.69
CA GLU A 17 9.73 19.53 -18.81
C GLU A 17 10.29 20.15 -17.51
N TYR A 18 9.47 20.90 -16.77
CA TYR A 18 9.81 21.42 -15.45
C TYR A 18 9.94 20.28 -14.41
N ALA A 19 8.98 19.38 -14.34
CA ALA A 19 8.98 18.23 -13.41
C ALA A 19 10.15 17.26 -13.68
N GLU A 20 10.54 17.11 -14.94
CA GLU A 20 11.71 16.32 -15.33
C GLU A 20 13.05 17.04 -15.11
N GLY A 21 13.04 18.35 -14.85
CA GLY A 21 14.25 19.17 -14.70
C GLY A 21 14.98 19.46 -16.03
N LYS A 22 14.26 19.46 -17.16
CA LYS A 22 14.81 19.67 -18.51
C LYS A 22 14.74 21.13 -18.99
N LEU A 23 14.06 22.00 -18.25
CA LEU A 23 13.89 23.40 -18.65
C LEU A 23 15.18 24.24 -18.51
N PRO A 24 15.39 25.21 -19.42
CA PRO A 24 16.43 26.22 -19.25
C PRO A 24 16.21 27.06 -17.98
N THR A 25 17.29 27.45 -17.30
CA THR A 25 17.25 28.19 -16.02
C THR A 25 16.39 29.47 -16.05
N ALA A 26 16.35 30.17 -17.20
CA ALA A 26 15.51 31.36 -17.38
C ALA A 26 14.00 31.04 -17.33
N GLN A 27 13.59 29.85 -17.80
CA GLN A 27 12.18 29.42 -17.80
C GLN A 27 11.78 28.79 -16.47
N VAL A 28 12.74 28.17 -15.77
CA VAL A 28 12.54 27.62 -14.41
C VAL A 28 12.06 28.70 -13.45
N ALA A 29 12.70 29.87 -13.43
CA ALA A 29 12.32 30.97 -12.54
C ALA A 29 10.86 31.41 -12.77
N VAL A 30 10.49 31.65 -14.04
CA VAL A 30 9.15 32.12 -14.42
C VAL A 30 8.08 31.08 -14.08
N ILE A 31 8.33 29.80 -14.38
CA ILE A 31 7.38 28.73 -14.07
C ILE A 31 7.28 28.49 -12.56
N SER A 32 8.38 28.57 -11.82
CA SER A 32 8.37 28.39 -10.37
C SER A 32 7.56 29.48 -9.65
N GLU A 33 7.64 30.72 -10.13
CA GLU A 33 6.85 31.83 -9.59
C GLU A 33 5.37 31.66 -9.91
N HIS A 34 5.03 31.27 -11.15
CA HIS A 34 3.65 30.96 -11.51
C HIS A 34 3.06 29.78 -10.72
N LEU A 35 3.84 28.70 -10.52
CA LEU A 35 3.45 27.54 -9.71
C LEU A 35 3.22 27.89 -8.24
N PHE A 36 3.86 28.95 -7.75
CA PHE A 36 3.66 29.44 -6.39
C PHE A 36 2.38 30.27 -6.25
N GLU A 37 1.98 30.99 -7.31
CA GLU A 37 0.81 31.87 -7.30
C GLU A 37 -0.48 31.22 -7.82
N CYS A 38 -0.40 30.15 -8.61
CA CYS A 38 -1.54 29.51 -9.27
C CYS A 38 -1.77 28.07 -8.79
N ASP A 39 -2.79 27.87 -7.95
CA ASP A 39 -3.16 26.56 -7.39
C ASP A 39 -3.42 25.50 -8.47
N ASN A 40 -4.06 25.86 -9.60
CA ASN A 40 -4.37 24.90 -10.68
C ASN A 40 -3.09 24.36 -11.34
N CYS A 41 -2.14 25.26 -11.65
CA CYS A 41 -0.86 24.85 -12.22
C CYS A 41 -0.02 24.08 -11.20
N ASN A 42 -0.11 24.43 -9.92
CA ASN A 42 0.56 23.71 -8.83
C ASN A 42 0.04 22.26 -8.73
N GLU A 43 -1.27 22.08 -8.70
CA GLU A 43 -1.91 20.77 -8.63
C GLU A 43 -1.52 19.88 -9.83
N LYS A 44 -1.50 20.46 -11.05
CA LYS A 44 -1.01 19.75 -12.24
C LYS A 44 0.45 19.31 -12.11
N TYR A 45 1.32 20.19 -11.62
CA TYR A 45 2.73 19.87 -11.41
C TYR A 45 2.91 18.76 -10.36
N GLU A 46 2.16 18.80 -9.26
CA GLU A 46 2.22 17.76 -8.23
C GLU A 46 1.86 16.38 -8.78
N GLN A 47 0.83 16.31 -9.64
CA GLN A 47 0.42 15.07 -10.32
C GLN A 47 1.54 14.51 -11.21
N GLU A 48 2.19 15.35 -12.03
CA GLU A 48 3.30 14.94 -12.89
C GLU A 48 4.52 14.50 -12.08
N ALA A 49 4.86 15.24 -11.01
CA ALA A 49 5.97 14.93 -10.13
C ALA A 49 5.78 13.58 -9.41
N GLU A 50 4.57 13.29 -8.94
CA GLU A 50 4.25 12.01 -8.30
C GLU A 50 4.43 10.84 -9.29
N PHE A 51 3.93 10.99 -10.52
CA PHE A 51 4.08 9.98 -11.55
C PHE A 51 5.56 9.66 -11.83
N LEU A 52 6.41 10.69 -11.93
CA LEU A 52 7.85 10.52 -12.13
C LEU A 52 8.53 9.78 -10.96
N VAL A 53 8.13 10.06 -9.71
CA VAL A 53 8.64 9.35 -8.52
C VAL A 53 8.24 7.87 -8.56
N GLN A 54 6.98 7.56 -8.86
CA GLN A 54 6.50 6.18 -8.97
C GLN A 54 7.26 5.41 -10.06
N MET A 55 7.44 6.01 -11.24
CA MET A 55 8.16 5.39 -12.36
C MET A 55 9.63 5.09 -12.04
N ARG A 56 10.31 5.99 -11.30
CA ARG A 56 11.69 5.74 -10.84
C ARG A 56 11.78 4.56 -9.87
N SER A 57 10.80 4.40 -8.99
CA SER A 57 10.77 3.28 -8.03
C SER A 57 10.63 1.92 -8.73
N VAL A 58 9.81 1.84 -9.78
CA VAL A 58 9.65 0.62 -10.60
C VAL A 58 10.93 0.29 -11.36
N LYS A 59 11.57 1.30 -11.98
CA LYS A 59 12.86 1.09 -12.69
C LYS A 59 13.94 0.56 -11.74
N GLN A 60 13.98 1.03 -10.49
CA GLN A 60 14.93 0.55 -9.49
C GLN A 60 14.63 -0.87 -9.03
N ALA A 61 13.36 -1.23 -8.84
CA ALA A 61 12.95 -2.59 -8.47
C ALA A 61 13.33 -3.61 -9.57
N VAL A 62 13.04 -3.29 -10.83
CA VAL A 62 13.39 -4.14 -11.99
C VAL A 62 14.92 -4.30 -12.11
N ALA A 63 15.69 -3.23 -11.87
CA ALA A 63 17.15 -3.30 -11.89
C ALA A 63 17.73 -4.19 -10.77
N GLN A 64 17.08 -4.24 -9.60
CA GLN A 64 17.49 -5.09 -8.48
C GLN A 64 17.17 -6.58 -8.74
N GLU A 65 16.02 -6.89 -9.33
CA GLU A 65 15.67 -8.28 -9.70
C GLU A 65 16.59 -8.83 -10.80
N ALA A 66 16.99 -7.99 -11.77
CA ALA A 66 17.91 -8.39 -12.84
C ALA A 66 19.34 -8.72 -12.35
N THR A 67 19.69 -8.37 -11.10
CA THR A 67 21.02 -8.62 -10.51
C THR A 67 21.02 -9.69 -9.44
N ALA A 68 19.87 -10.29 -9.11
CA ALA A 68 19.79 -11.41 -8.19
C ALA A 68 20.33 -12.70 -8.86
N PRO A 69 21.41 -13.32 -8.34
CA PRO A 69 21.89 -14.58 -8.89
C PRO A 69 20.85 -15.68 -8.61
N GLU A 70 20.35 -16.31 -9.67
CA GLU A 70 19.58 -17.57 -9.59
C GLU A 70 20.47 -18.66 -8.96
N THR A 71 20.46 -18.76 -7.64
CA THR A 71 21.10 -19.86 -6.93
C THR A 71 20.16 -21.06 -6.92
N ASN A 72 19.98 -21.67 -8.09
CA ASN A 72 19.42 -23.01 -8.21
C ASN A 72 20.48 -24.04 -7.77
N GLN A 73 20.86 -24.01 -6.49
CA GLN A 73 21.73 -25.01 -5.89
C GLN A 73 20.85 -26.04 -5.18
N VAL A 74 20.43 -27.05 -5.94
CA VAL A 74 19.83 -28.25 -5.37
C VAL A 74 20.89 -28.89 -4.46
N PRO A 75 20.63 -29.02 -3.15
CA PRO A 75 21.71 -29.29 -2.22
C PRO A 75 22.08 -30.78 -2.24
N TRP A 76 23.39 -31.04 -2.19
CA TRP A 76 24.06 -32.32 -2.46
C TRP A 76 23.57 -33.54 -1.65
N TRP A 77 22.97 -33.31 -0.48
CA TRP A 77 22.35 -34.31 0.40
C TRP A 77 21.06 -34.94 -0.15
N SER A 78 20.42 -34.29 -1.14
CA SER A 78 19.18 -34.80 -1.76
C SER A 78 19.37 -36.08 -2.60
N LYS A 79 20.61 -36.47 -2.92
CA LYS A 79 20.91 -37.68 -3.68
C LYS A 79 20.99 -38.97 -2.84
N TRP A 80 20.94 -38.89 -1.51
CA TRP A 80 21.13 -40.05 -0.62
C TRP A 80 19.82 -40.62 -0.07
N LEU A 81 18.68 -40.08 -0.51
CA LEU A 81 17.33 -40.43 -0.04
C LEU A 81 16.50 -41.17 -1.11
N VAL A 82 17.14 -42.03 -1.90
CA VAL A 82 16.42 -42.93 -2.85
C VAL A 82 16.64 -44.40 -2.48
N ALA A 83 15.85 -44.83 -1.47
CA ALA A 83 15.19 -46.13 -1.23
C ALA A 83 16.01 -47.47 -1.23
N PRO A 84 15.49 -48.60 -0.66
CA PRO A 84 14.16 -48.85 -0.09
C PRO A 84 14.12 -49.59 1.27
N SER A 85 13.08 -49.35 2.09
CA SER A 85 12.50 -50.39 2.95
C SER A 85 11.10 -50.00 3.42
N PRO A 86 10.05 -50.84 3.24
CA PRO A 86 8.64 -50.45 3.44
C PRO A 86 8.20 -50.33 4.92
N TRP A 87 9.09 -50.52 5.89
CA TRP A 87 8.75 -50.45 7.33
C TRP A 87 8.97 -49.07 7.97
N LEU A 88 9.62 -48.12 7.27
CA LEU A 88 9.86 -46.76 7.78
C LEU A 88 8.78 -45.74 7.42
N ALA A 89 7.82 -46.10 6.55
CA ALA A 89 6.78 -45.19 6.07
C ALA A 89 5.79 -44.74 7.17
N THR A 90 5.61 -45.53 8.24
CA THR A 90 4.69 -45.21 9.33
C THR A 90 5.28 -44.25 10.36
N ALA A 91 6.60 -44.33 10.63
CA ALA A 91 7.26 -43.45 11.58
C ALA A 91 7.44 -42.02 11.04
N VAL A 92 7.73 -41.87 9.75
CA VAL A 92 7.91 -40.55 9.13
C VAL A 92 6.58 -39.79 9.03
N ALA A 93 5.45 -40.48 8.77
CA ALA A 93 4.13 -39.85 8.73
C ALA A 93 3.72 -39.26 10.09
N ALA A 94 4.03 -39.95 11.19
CA ALA A 94 3.74 -39.47 12.54
C ALA A 94 4.62 -38.27 12.93
N ILE A 95 5.92 -38.31 12.60
CA ILE A 95 6.84 -37.19 12.87
C ILE A 95 6.50 -35.98 11.99
N ALA A 96 6.14 -36.19 10.73
CA ALA A 96 5.68 -35.13 9.83
C ALA A 96 4.42 -34.45 10.39
N LEU A 97 3.43 -35.20 10.90
CA LEU A 97 2.25 -34.60 11.54
C LEU A 97 2.60 -33.76 12.78
N VAL A 98 3.53 -34.22 13.61
CA VAL A 98 3.97 -33.49 14.83
C VAL A 98 4.71 -32.19 14.49
N PHE A 99 5.51 -32.16 13.41
CA PHE A 99 6.27 -30.97 13.02
C PHE A 99 5.56 -30.03 12.04
N LEU A 100 4.65 -30.53 11.18
CA LEU A 100 3.96 -29.70 10.19
C LEU A 100 2.77 -28.96 10.80
N VAL A 101 2.01 -29.58 11.70
CA VAL A 101 0.80 -28.99 12.30
C VAL A 101 1.07 -27.68 13.07
N PRO A 102 2.09 -27.56 13.95
CA PRO A 102 2.32 -26.31 14.67
C PRO A 102 2.93 -25.20 13.81
N ASN A 103 3.45 -25.51 12.62
CA ASN A 103 4.00 -24.50 11.71
C ASN A 103 2.94 -23.81 10.84
N LEU A 104 1.79 -24.47 10.61
CA LEU A 104 0.63 -23.84 9.95
C LEU A 104 -0.08 -22.82 10.86
N THR A 105 0.18 -22.84 12.17
CA THR A 105 -0.38 -21.90 13.15
C THR A 105 0.55 -20.74 13.49
N ARG A 106 1.62 -20.50 12.72
CA ARG A 106 2.40 -19.27 12.85
C ARG A 106 1.56 -18.09 12.41
N SER A 107 0.83 -17.51 13.36
CA SER A 107 0.30 -16.16 13.29
C SER A 107 1.46 -15.23 12.98
N GLY A 108 1.53 -14.74 11.73
CA GLY A 108 2.52 -13.76 11.32
C GLY A 108 2.46 -12.55 12.24
N THR A 109 3.63 -12.02 12.60
CA THR A 109 3.74 -10.79 13.37
C THR A 109 2.96 -9.67 12.68
N PRO A 110 2.12 -8.91 13.40
CA PRO A 110 1.29 -7.88 12.80
C PRO A 110 2.17 -6.81 12.13
N VAL A 111 1.97 -6.60 10.83
CA VAL A 111 2.61 -5.51 10.08
C VAL A 111 1.78 -4.26 10.30
N VAL A 112 2.44 -3.21 10.76
CA VAL A 112 1.84 -1.91 11.01
C VAL A 112 1.70 -1.17 9.67
N ALA A 113 0.46 -1.03 9.18
CA ALA A 113 0.16 -0.16 8.05
C ALA A 113 -0.26 1.22 8.57
N GLU A 114 0.55 2.23 8.28
CA GLU A 114 0.33 3.63 8.66
C GLU A 114 -0.44 4.31 7.51
N LEU A 115 -1.73 4.60 7.74
CA LEU A 115 -2.59 5.24 6.74
C LEU A 115 -2.64 6.74 7.04
N THR A 116 -1.88 7.54 6.30
CA THR A 116 -1.90 9.01 6.40
C THR A 116 -2.99 9.56 5.49
N ALA A 117 -3.88 10.39 6.03
CA ALA A 117 -4.96 10.99 5.26
C ALA A 117 -4.43 12.19 4.43
N LEU A 118 -3.76 11.89 3.32
CA LEU A 118 -3.60 12.87 2.25
C LEU A 118 -4.91 12.90 1.46
N ARG A 119 -5.40 14.09 1.12
CA ARG A 119 -6.48 14.28 0.15
C ARG A 119 -5.93 13.94 -1.24
N SER A 120 -5.71 12.67 -1.49
CA SER A 120 -5.44 12.08 -2.81
C SER A 120 -5.47 10.57 -2.68
N ALA A 121 -5.83 9.91 -3.77
CA ALA A 121 -6.19 8.50 -3.87
C ALA A 121 -5.01 7.51 -3.64
N THR A 122 -4.21 7.70 -2.60
CA THR A 122 -3.11 6.79 -2.26
C THR A 122 -3.68 5.55 -1.59
N SER A 123 -4.01 4.54 -2.41
CA SER A 123 -4.39 3.22 -1.92
C SER A 123 -3.21 2.60 -1.19
N VAL A 124 -3.37 2.33 0.10
CA VAL A 124 -2.29 1.70 0.86
C VAL A 124 -2.17 0.24 0.46
N LYS A 125 -0.95 -0.18 0.14
CA LYS A 125 -0.67 -1.56 -0.25
C LYS A 125 -0.36 -2.39 0.97
N ALA A 126 -1.09 -3.48 1.15
CA ALA A 126 -0.83 -4.46 2.21
C ALA A 126 -0.82 -5.88 1.64
N PRO A 127 -0.13 -6.82 2.28
CA PRO A 127 -0.11 -8.19 1.80
C PRO A 127 -1.46 -8.88 1.97
N ALA A 128 -1.88 -9.60 0.94
CA ALA A 128 -3.06 -10.45 0.98
C ALA A 128 -2.88 -11.65 1.93
N ASP A 129 -3.99 -12.32 2.24
CA ASP A 129 -4.09 -13.58 3.00
C ASP A 129 -3.52 -13.54 4.42
N ARG A 130 -3.43 -12.34 5.02
CA ARG A 130 -2.98 -12.13 6.40
C ARG A 130 -3.94 -11.25 7.20
N PRO A 131 -4.03 -11.44 8.53
CA PRO A 131 -4.72 -10.50 9.40
C PRO A 131 -4.11 -9.10 9.29
N LEU A 132 -4.93 -8.06 9.38
CA LEU A 132 -4.51 -6.67 9.22
C LEU A 132 -4.77 -5.88 10.51
N ASN A 133 -3.82 -5.05 10.91
CA ASN A 133 -4.07 -4.00 11.91
C ASN A 133 -4.11 -2.65 11.18
N LEU A 134 -5.31 -2.11 11.01
CA LEU A 134 -5.55 -0.86 10.30
C LEU A 134 -5.32 0.30 11.27
N ARG A 135 -4.41 1.23 10.93
CA ARG A 135 -4.22 2.48 11.68
C ARG A 135 -4.74 3.64 10.86
N LEU A 136 -5.89 4.16 11.28
CA LEU A 136 -6.67 5.17 10.59
C LEU A 136 -6.40 6.53 11.23
N ASP A 137 -6.22 7.54 10.39
CA ASP A 137 -6.03 8.92 10.82
C ASP A 137 -7.33 9.51 11.40
N THR A 138 -7.23 10.20 12.52
CA THR A 138 -8.36 10.85 13.20
C THR A 138 -8.57 12.29 12.76
N MET A 139 -7.73 12.84 11.85
CA MET A 139 -7.51 14.27 11.69
C MET A 139 -8.78 15.14 11.83
N GLY A 140 -9.71 15.29 10.91
CA GLY A 140 -10.87 16.18 11.09
C GLY A 140 -12.04 15.64 11.93
N VAL A 141 -11.86 14.58 12.75
CA VAL A 141 -12.98 13.81 13.36
C VAL A 141 -12.65 13.33 14.80
N ALA A 142 -11.63 13.90 15.43
CA ALA A 142 -11.07 13.44 16.71
C ALA A 142 -12.01 13.54 17.93
N GLU A 143 -13.15 14.24 17.82
CA GLU A 143 -14.09 14.43 18.93
C GLU A 143 -14.91 13.17 19.25
N LEU A 144 -15.00 12.22 18.33
CA LEU A 144 -15.77 10.98 18.51
C LEU A 144 -14.89 9.86 19.08
N GLN A 145 -15.10 9.53 20.35
CA GLN A 145 -14.36 8.45 21.03
C GLN A 145 -14.86 7.03 20.68
N GLN A 146 -16.06 6.90 20.11
CA GLN A 146 -16.68 5.61 19.81
C GLN A 146 -17.09 5.54 18.33
N VAL A 147 -16.25 4.88 17.55
CA VAL A 147 -16.48 4.64 16.12
C VAL A 147 -16.34 3.16 15.79
N ARG A 148 -16.91 2.77 14.66
CA ARG A 148 -16.83 1.42 14.10
C ARG A 148 -16.29 1.51 12.68
N ALA A 149 -15.58 0.47 12.25
CA ALA A 149 -15.07 0.37 10.90
C ALA A 149 -15.77 -0.77 10.16
N GLU A 150 -16.00 -0.54 8.87
CA GLU A 150 -16.42 -1.56 7.92
C GLU A 150 -15.41 -1.64 6.80
N MET A 151 -15.13 -2.84 6.32
CA MET A 151 -14.34 -3.04 5.11
C MET A 151 -15.23 -3.61 4.01
N ALA A 152 -15.23 -2.95 2.87
CA ALA A 152 -15.94 -3.37 1.67
C ALA A 152 -14.96 -3.78 0.56
N ASP A 153 -15.35 -4.73 -0.28
CA ASP A 153 -14.60 -5.11 -1.48
C ASP A 153 -14.79 -4.09 -2.62
N GLY A 154 -14.11 -4.31 -3.75
CA GLY A 154 -14.22 -3.46 -4.94
C GLY A 154 -15.61 -3.41 -5.59
N SER A 155 -16.52 -4.32 -5.21
CA SER A 155 -17.94 -4.30 -5.61
C SER A 155 -18.83 -3.58 -4.59
N GLY A 156 -18.27 -3.12 -3.47
CA GLY A 156 -18.98 -2.44 -2.39
C GLY A 156 -19.62 -3.39 -1.37
N ASN A 157 -19.40 -4.72 -1.47
CA ASN A 157 -19.93 -5.65 -0.49
C ASN A 157 -19.11 -5.60 0.80
N VAL A 158 -19.78 -5.51 1.94
CA VAL A 158 -19.08 -5.49 3.22
C VAL A 158 -18.57 -6.89 3.57
N VAL A 159 -17.25 -7.02 3.64
CA VAL A 159 -16.53 -8.27 3.92
C VAL A 159 -16.11 -8.40 5.38
N TRP A 160 -16.07 -7.29 6.12
CA TRP A 160 -15.73 -7.24 7.54
C TRP A 160 -16.33 -6.02 8.23
N LYS A 161 -16.65 -6.15 9.53
CA LYS A 161 -17.06 -5.06 10.42
C LYS A 161 -16.45 -5.28 11.79
N GLY A 162 -16.03 -4.20 12.45
CA GLY A 162 -15.49 -4.32 13.80
C GLY A 162 -15.34 -3.00 14.56
N PRO A 163 -15.05 -3.09 15.86
CA PRO A 163 -14.79 -1.93 16.69
C PRO A 163 -13.45 -1.28 16.31
N VAL A 164 -13.36 0.01 16.60
CA VAL A 164 -12.14 0.80 16.44
C VAL A 164 -11.74 1.31 17.82
N THR A 165 -10.46 1.24 18.14
CA THR A 165 -9.93 1.75 19.42
C THR A 165 -9.01 2.94 19.17
N LEU A 166 -9.18 4.02 19.92
CA LEU A 166 -8.26 5.15 19.87
C LEU A 166 -7.01 4.81 20.69
N LYS A 167 -5.85 4.71 20.02
CA LYS A 167 -4.54 4.52 20.65
C LYS A 167 -3.55 5.50 20.05
N GLU A 168 -2.83 6.21 20.92
CA GLU A 168 -1.77 7.16 20.50
C GLU A 168 -2.25 8.20 19.46
N GLY A 169 -3.49 8.67 19.60
CA GLY A 169 -4.07 9.64 18.67
C GLY A 169 -4.46 9.08 17.30
N ARG A 170 -4.49 7.76 17.14
CA ARG A 170 -4.95 7.08 15.92
C ARG A 170 -5.99 6.01 16.21
N TRP A 171 -6.84 5.76 15.23
CA TRP A 171 -7.87 4.74 15.31
C TRP A 171 -7.33 3.40 14.82
N GLU A 172 -7.30 2.41 15.69
CA GLU A 172 -6.83 1.06 15.36
C GLU A 172 -7.99 0.06 15.25
N ALA A 173 -7.99 -0.72 14.17
CA ALA A 173 -8.96 -1.78 13.92
C ALA A 173 -8.24 -3.07 13.49
N PHE A 174 -8.53 -4.17 14.19
CA PHE A 174 -7.95 -5.46 13.89
C PHE A 174 -8.90 -6.30 13.02
N VAL A 175 -8.47 -6.62 11.81
CA VAL A 175 -9.15 -7.51 10.87
C VAL A 175 -8.52 -8.89 10.99
N ASP A 176 -9.21 -9.79 11.69
CA ASP A 176 -8.78 -11.16 11.94
C ASP A 176 -8.99 -12.11 10.73
N ARG A 177 -9.70 -11.62 9.71
CA ARG A 177 -10.00 -12.37 8.49
C ARG A 177 -8.88 -12.22 7.45
N ARG A 178 -8.52 -13.35 6.84
CA ARG A 178 -7.67 -13.39 5.63
C ARG A 178 -8.50 -12.99 4.42
N MET A 179 -8.01 -12.02 3.66
CA MET A 179 -8.67 -11.49 2.48
C MET A 179 -7.75 -11.65 1.28
N GLY A 180 -8.34 -12.03 0.15
CA GLY A 180 -7.60 -12.21 -1.09
C GLY A 180 -7.06 -10.89 -1.63
N SER A 181 -6.21 -10.97 -2.65
CA SER A 181 -5.73 -9.79 -3.37
C SER A 181 -6.89 -9.03 -4.02
N GLY A 182 -6.85 -7.70 -3.95
CA GLY A 182 -7.87 -6.86 -4.57
C GLY A 182 -7.97 -5.47 -3.96
N GLN A 183 -8.86 -4.66 -4.51
CA GLN A 183 -9.20 -3.35 -3.97
C GLN A 183 -10.25 -3.48 -2.87
N TYR A 184 -10.03 -2.78 -1.78
CA TYR A 184 -10.92 -2.68 -0.62
C TYR A 184 -11.10 -1.22 -0.21
N TRP A 185 -12.19 -0.97 0.49
CA TRP A 185 -12.55 0.33 1.04
C TRP A 185 -12.81 0.19 2.54
N VAL A 186 -12.13 0.98 3.35
CA VAL A 186 -12.34 1.02 4.81
C VAL A 186 -13.16 2.26 5.13
N ARG A 187 -14.38 2.05 5.63
CA ARG A 187 -15.34 3.09 5.99
C ARG A 187 -15.47 3.18 7.49
N VAL A 188 -15.42 4.40 8.02
CA VAL A 188 -15.55 4.67 9.46
C VAL A 188 -16.88 5.35 9.72
N TYR A 189 -17.60 4.87 10.73
CA TYR A 189 -18.92 5.35 11.14
C TYR A 189 -18.93 5.66 12.64
N PRO A 190 -19.78 6.58 13.11
CA PRO A 190 -20.11 6.66 14.52
C PRO A 190 -20.74 5.34 14.98
N VAL A 191 -20.52 4.92 16.22
CA VAL A 191 -21.07 3.63 16.71
C VAL A 191 -22.60 3.58 16.62
N ASN A 192 -23.27 4.72 16.83
CA ASN A 192 -24.73 4.88 16.77
C ASN A 192 -25.21 5.57 15.47
N GLY A 193 -24.33 5.72 14.48
CA GLY A 193 -24.61 6.46 13.25
C GLY A 193 -24.45 5.59 12.00
N ASN A 194 -25.05 6.08 10.92
CA ASN A 194 -24.92 5.48 9.58
C ASN A 194 -24.30 6.42 8.55
N GLU A 195 -23.94 7.64 8.97
CA GLU A 195 -23.20 8.59 8.15
C GLU A 195 -21.72 8.20 8.14
N THR A 196 -21.14 8.08 6.94
CA THR A 196 -19.72 7.78 6.77
C THR A 196 -18.90 9.00 7.19
N LEU A 197 -18.09 8.85 8.22
CA LEU A 197 -17.17 9.91 8.68
C LEU A 197 -15.97 10.04 7.76
N ARG A 198 -15.41 8.89 7.36
CA ARG A 198 -14.24 8.78 6.50
C ARG A 198 -14.26 7.49 5.70
N GLU A 199 -13.64 7.54 4.53
CA GLU A 199 -13.38 6.39 3.68
C GLU A 199 -11.91 6.40 3.25
N TYR A 200 -11.31 5.21 3.24
CA TYR A 200 -9.92 4.97 2.86
C TYR A 200 -9.85 3.86 1.81
N SER A 201 -8.97 4.00 0.82
CA SER A 201 -8.65 2.94 -0.15
C SER A 201 -7.52 2.05 0.35
N LEU A 202 -7.68 0.74 0.17
CA LEU A 202 -6.70 -0.29 0.54
C LEU A 202 -6.56 -1.27 -0.63
N GLU A 203 -5.33 -1.55 -1.07
CA GLU A 203 -5.04 -2.55 -2.09
C GLU A 203 -4.29 -3.73 -1.44
N LEU A 204 -4.86 -4.92 -1.54
CA LEU A 204 -4.21 -6.15 -1.08
C LEU A 204 -3.48 -6.84 -2.24
N LYS A 205 -2.20 -7.18 -2.07
CA LYS A 205 -1.37 -7.88 -3.06
C LYS A 205 -0.71 -9.13 -2.51
#